data_AF-A0A353NIU2-F1
#
_entry.id   AF-A0A353NIU2-F1
#
_cell.length_a   1.000
_cell.length_b   1.000
_cell.length_c   1.000
_cell.angle_alpha   90.00
_cell.angle_beta   90.00
_cell.angle_gamma   90.00
#
_symmetry.space_group_name_H-M   'P 1'
#
loop_
_entity.id
_entity.type
_entity.pdbx_description
1 polymer ?
#
loop_
_entity_poly.entity_id
_entity_poly.type
_entity_poly.pdbx_seq_one_letter_code
_entity_poly.pdbx_strand_id
1 'polypeptide(L)'
;MNHKESTMRRRKFIFLLAIAILAVLVTDNGEVTALQQRNMVSYLRGPYNADFFYRHNEAFRVASAIHIAHGRQHDILELTPLSRHQETDGDTDAEYMRATLKPPRTEPTMELMGPYSAMSYFSLYRAIDWTHIHHEQTYDILSEKSIPWEEKKKWTDRAVRYYLDKFDIPRSPAPLDVTMRRAGVMMKPYTTLFRNYYPHSNNFFYAAHWWHPVIYEAMMVGGNGEKQDSMVRETDQTYFTQVLADRPQRMLLSRELMPRYSRLSPESANIFDNLHMLHGIAYDILTYEGWSAEEKKAELDRVIEAMSARPGDERLARKFPLPHPDIDPRNYMEWMKGTEGEMNRIMKEMMDEMMPMMMPQKMEPEMHEKIMAQFKMKLTPGLQEGELPGSLGEVMQAMMPEMKMMPESLQPGVAPTKMIDMMLRGWQEKYGGMADVEPLPMQQGPAIHQ
;
A
#
# COMPACT_ATOMS: atom_id res chain seq x y z
N MET A 1 -63.74 47.75 -4.44
CA MET A 1 -63.38 46.37 -4.85
C MET A 1 -62.02 46.23 -5.53
N ASN A 2 -61.44 47.27 -6.16
CA ASN A 2 -60.20 47.14 -6.96
C ASN A 2 -58.87 46.95 -6.20
N HIS A 3 -58.80 47.18 -4.89
CA HIS A 3 -57.51 47.09 -4.19
C HIS A 3 -57.13 45.66 -3.80
N LYS A 4 -58.12 44.81 -3.49
CA LYS A 4 -57.90 43.39 -3.12
C LYS A 4 -57.46 42.52 -4.30
N GLU A 5 -57.97 42.78 -5.51
CA GLU A 5 -57.53 42.04 -6.71
C GLU A 5 -56.09 42.35 -7.11
N SER A 6 -55.67 43.60 -6.97
CA SER A 6 -54.29 44.03 -7.24
C SER A 6 -53.28 43.34 -6.31
N THR A 7 -53.60 43.25 -5.00
CA THR A 7 -52.73 42.55 -4.03
C THR A 7 -52.65 41.05 -4.30
N MET A 8 -53.77 40.43 -4.72
CA MET A 8 -53.80 39.00 -5.02
C MET A 8 -53.02 38.64 -6.28
N ARG A 9 -53.10 39.48 -7.33
CA ARG A 9 -52.28 39.32 -8.56
C ARG A 9 -50.80 39.51 -8.27
N ARG A 10 -50.42 40.48 -7.44
CA ARG A 10 -49.01 40.72 -7.06
C ARG A 10 -48.43 39.55 -6.27
N ARG A 11 -49.19 38.95 -5.35
CA ARG A 11 -48.77 37.76 -4.60
C ARG A 11 -48.63 36.52 -5.50
N LYS A 12 -49.57 36.29 -6.42
CA LYS A 12 -49.46 35.20 -7.40
C LYS A 12 -48.25 35.39 -8.32
N PHE A 13 -47.98 36.62 -8.75
CA PHE A 13 -46.81 36.90 -9.59
C PHE A 13 -45.49 36.69 -8.83
N ILE A 14 -45.39 37.15 -7.58
CA ILE A 14 -44.21 36.91 -6.73
C ILE A 14 -44.02 35.41 -6.47
N PHE A 15 -45.10 34.67 -6.22
CA PHE A 15 -45.03 33.22 -5.98
C PHE A 15 -44.59 32.46 -7.24
N LEU A 16 -45.13 32.82 -8.42
CA LEU A 16 -44.71 32.23 -9.69
C LEU A 16 -43.27 32.58 -10.05
N LEU A 17 -42.83 33.81 -9.75
CA LEU A 17 -41.44 34.24 -9.94
C LEU A 17 -40.49 33.48 -9.00
N ALA A 18 -40.88 33.25 -7.75
CA ALA A 18 -40.10 32.47 -6.79
C ALA A 18 -39.98 31.00 -7.21
N ILE A 19 -41.07 30.39 -7.72
CA ILE A 19 -41.02 29.03 -8.28
C ILE A 19 -40.15 28.97 -9.53
N ALA A 20 -40.23 29.96 -10.42
CA ALA A 20 -39.39 30.02 -11.61
C ALA A 20 -37.90 30.17 -11.25
N ILE A 21 -37.55 30.99 -10.26
CA ILE A 21 -36.17 31.13 -9.77
C ILE A 21 -35.70 29.82 -9.11
N LEU A 22 -36.54 29.16 -8.30
CA LEU A 22 -36.20 27.87 -7.69
C LEU A 22 -36.01 26.78 -8.75
N ALA A 23 -36.84 26.77 -9.79
CA ALA A 23 -36.71 25.83 -10.91
C ALA A 23 -35.47 26.10 -11.75
N VAL A 24 -35.07 27.36 -11.96
CA VAL A 24 -33.80 27.71 -12.62
C VAL A 24 -32.60 27.29 -11.76
N LEU A 25 -32.66 27.45 -10.43
CA LEU A 25 -31.61 26.97 -9.52
C LEU A 25 -31.52 25.43 -9.41
N VAL A 26 -32.58 24.70 -9.79
CA VAL A 26 -32.61 23.23 -9.82
C VAL A 26 -32.33 22.66 -11.23
N THR A 27 -32.46 23.48 -12.28
CA THR A 27 -32.21 23.07 -13.68
C THR A 27 -30.90 23.60 -14.24
N ASP A 28 -30.19 24.45 -13.49
CA ASP A 28 -28.78 24.69 -13.75
C ASP A 28 -28.04 23.39 -13.43
N ASN A 29 -27.70 22.64 -14.48
CA ASN A 29 -26.93 21.40 -14.48
C ASN A 29 -25.49 21.62 -13.99
N GLY A 30 -25.24 22.59 -13.10
CA GLY A 30 -24.09 22.52 -12.23
C GLY A 30 -24.27 21.22 -11.46
N GLU A 31 -23.43 20.23 -11.77
CA GLU A 31 -23.27 19.05 -10.94
C GLU A 31 -23.23 19.54 -9.50
N VAL A 32 -24.32 19.34 -8.76
CA VAL A 32 -24.26 19.43 -7.30
C VAL A 32 -23.21 18.39 -6.99
N THR A 33 -21.99 18.85 -6.71
CA THR A 33 -20.84 18.01 -6.41
C THR A 33 -21.32 17.14 -5.27
N ALA A 34 -21.69 15.90 -5.60
CA ALA A 34 -22.31 15.01 -4.65
C ALA A 34 -21.26 14.86 -3.55
N LEU A 35 -21.59 15.37 -2.35
CA LEU A 35 -20.69 15.28 -1.22
C LEU A 35 -20.25 13.83 -1.12
N GLN A 36 -18.93 13.59 -1.20
CA GLN A 36 -18.39 12.24 -1.21
C GLN A 36 -18.89 11.52 0.05
N GLN A 37 -19.59 10.40 -0.15
CA GLN A 37 -20.15 9.64 0.95
C GLN A 37 -19.03 9.11 1.85
N ARG A 38 -19.05 9.48 3.13
CA ARG A 38 -18.03 9.10 4.13
C ARG A 38 -18.45 7.96 5.05
N ASN A 39 -19.21 7.02 4.51
CA ASN A 39 -19.64 5.84 5.26
C ASN A 39 -18.45 4.90 5.47
N MET A 40 -18.18 4.57 6.73
CA MET A 40 -17.13 3.66 7.13
C MET A 40 -17.72 2.32 7.55
N VAL A 41 -17.01 1.23 7.24
CA VAL A 41 -17.33 -0.10 7.75
C VAL A 41 -16.69 -0.23 9.13
N SER A 42 -17.35 -0.93 10.06
CA SER A 42 -16.78 -1.24 11.38
C SER A 42 -16.13 -2.61 11.37
N TYR A 43 -15.14 -2.84 12.24
CA TYR A 43 -14.43 -4.11 12.36
C TYR A 43 -15.38 -5.31 12.59
N LEU A 44 -14.96 -6.50 12.15
CA LEU A 44 -15.70 -7.73 12.41
C LEU A 44 -15.66 -8.05 13.91
N ARG A 45 -16.82 -8.14 14.56
CA ARG A 45 -16.92 -8.55 15.96
C ARG A 45 -16.66 -10.05 16.12
N GLY A 46 -15.87 -10.40 17.13
CA GLY A 46 -15.47 -11.75 17.50
C GLY A 46 -14.92 -11.81 18.94
N PRO A 47 -14.63 -13.03 19.45
CA PRO A 47 -14.07 -13.19 20.79
C PRO A 47 -12.69 -12.54 20.92
N TYR A 48 -11.94 -12.48 19.81
CA TYR A 48 -10.56 -12.03 19.72
C TYR A 48 -10.34 -10.50 19.77
N ASN A 49 -11.39 -9.68 19.70
CA ASN A 49 -11.20 -8.25 19.46
C ASN A 49 -10.33 -7.60 20.55
N ALA A 50 -9.28 -6.89 20.12
CA ALA A 50 -8.26 -6.25 20.93
C ALA A 50 -7.30 -7.20 21.68
N ASP A 51 -7.25 -8.48 21.34
CA ASP A 51 -6.33 -9.42 21.99
C ASP A 51 -4.87 -9.10 21.69
N PHE A 52 -4.52 -8.54 20.54
CA PHE A 52 -3.15 -8.08 20.29
C PHE A 52 -2.80 -6.91 21.22
N PHE A 53 -3.73 -6.00 21.45
CA PHE A 53 -3.57 -4.88 22.40
C PHE A 53 -3.38 -5.37 23.85
N TYR A 54 -4.18 -6.36 24.29
CA TYR A 54 -4.12 -6.85 25.66
C TYR A 54 -2.96 -7.81 25.92
N ARG A 55 -2.65 -8.70 24.96
CA ARG A 55 -1.62 -9.73 25.11
C ARG A 55 -0.23 -9.22 24.76
N HIS A 56 -0.11 -8.44 23.68
CA HIS A 56 1.15 -8.00 23.10
C HIS A 56 1.22 -6.47 23.02
N ASN A 57 0.92 -5.79 24.14
CA ASN A 57 0.74 -4.34 24.16
C ASN A 57 1.94 -3.53 23.64
N GLU A 58 3.17 -3.99 23.90
CA GLU A 58 4.38 -3.32 23.39
C GLU A 58 4.41 -3.34 21.85
N ALA A 59 4.22 -4.52 21.26
CA ALA A 59 4.13 -4.69 19.81
C ALA A 59 2.97 -3.89 19.19
N PHE A 60 1.78 -3.91 19.83
CA PHE A 60 0.65 -3.08 19.40
C PHE A 60 1.03 -1.60 19.30
N ARG A 61 1.75 -1.07 20.30
CA ARG A 61 2.14 0.33 20.33
C ARG A 61 3.19 0.65 19.24
N VAL A 62 4.08 -0.29 18.92
CA VAL A 62 4.99 -0.16 17.78
C VAL A 62 4.21 -0.04 16.47
N ALA A 63 3.22 -0.91 16.25
CA ALA A 63 2.32 -0.82 15.09
C ALA A 63 1.63 0.55 15.02
N SER A 64 1.09 1.05 16.14
CA SER A 64 0.45 2.36 16.18
C SER A 64 1.41 3.50 15.82
N ALA A 65 2.68 3.45 16.22
CA ALA A 65 3.67 4.46 15.83
C ALA A 65 3.95 4.43 14.31
N ILE A 66 4.02 3.23 13.72
CA ILE A 66 4.19 3.02 12.28
C ILE A 66 2.98 3.58 11.51
N HIS A 67 1.76 3.25 11.93
CA HIS A 67 0.55 3.73 11.26
C HIS A 67 0.39 5.25 11.36
N ILE A 68 0.79 5.87 12.48
CA ILE A 68 0.89 7.33 12.60
C ILE A 68 1.86 7.91 11.57
N ALA A 69 3.05 7.31 11.42
CA ALA A 69 4.03 7.76 10.45
C ALA A 69 3.44 7.71 9.03
N HIS A 70 2.78 6.60 8.67
CA HIS A 70 2.10 6.48 7.39
C HIS A 70 1.04 7.58 7.19
N GLY A 71 0.18 7.82 8.21
CA GLY A 71 -0.84 8.86 8.20
C GLY A 71 -0.28 10.26 7.98
N ARG A 72 0.81 10.60 8.69
CA ARG A 72 1.41 11.92 8.62
C ARG A 72 2.16 12.18 7.32
N GLN A 73 2.81 11.15 6.75
CA GLN A 73 3.63 11.30 5.54
C GLN A 73 2.85 11.88 4.36
N HIS A 74 1.57 11.52 4.19
CA HIS A 74 0.76 12.02 3.08
C HIS A 74 0.61 13.55 3.13
N ASP A 75 0.27 14.11 4.28
CA ASP A 75 0.16 15.57 4.46
C ASP A 75 1.52 16.26 4.33
N ILE A 76 2.59 15.63 4.82
CA ILE A 76 3.95 16.17 4.67
C ILE A 76 4.30 16.34 3.19
N LEU A 77 4.06 15.32 2.36
CA LEU A 77 4.39 15.37 0.94
C LEU A 77 3.48 16.34 0.17
N GLU A 78 2.20 16.37 0.52
CA GLU A 78 1.25 17.23 -0.18
C GLU A 78 1.42 18.72 0.16
N LEU A 79 1.81 19.04 1.40
CA LEU A 79 1.90 20.42 1.89
C LEU A 79 3.31 21.00 1.85
N THR A 80 4.32 20.19 1.54
CA THR A 80 5.71 20.62 1.53
C THR A 80 6.29 20.53 0.13
N PRO A 81 6.82 21.63 -0.43
CA PRO A 81 7.40 21.60 -1.77
C PRO A 81 8.63 20.69 -1.81
N LEU A 82 8.82 20.02 -2.94
CA LEU A 82 9.92 19.08 -3.18
C LEU A 82 11.28 19.76 -2.97
N SER A 83 11.40 21.06 -3.25
CA SER A 83 12.63 21.85 -2.98
C SER A 83 13.11 21.81 -1.52
N ARG A 84 12.25 21.43 -0.56
CA ARG A 84 12.59 21.26 0.87
C ARG A 84 12.76 19.81 1.29
N HIS A 85 12.84 18.87 0.35
CA HIS A 85 12.84 17.43 0.63
C HIS A 85 13.91 17.02 1.65
N GLN A 86 15.15 17.51 1.51
CA GLN A 86 16.26 17.07 2.37
C GLN A 86 16.05 17.45 3.85
N GLU A 87 15.64 18.69 4.13
CA GLU A 87 15.31 19.15 5.49
C GLU A 87 14.11 18.37 6.03
N THR A 88 13.06 18.27 5.21
CA THR A 88 11.79 17.65 5.59
C THR A 88 11.97 16.16 5.89
N ASP A 89 12.72 15.44 5.07
CA ASP A 89 13.01 14.02 5.24
C ASP A 89 13.74 13.75 6.54
N GLY A 90 14.77 14.54 6.85
CA GLY A 90 15.52 14.43 8.11
C GLY A 90 14.67 14.70 9.35
N ASP A 91 13.88 15.78 9.33
CA ASP A 91 13.01 16.16 10.44
C ASP A 91 11.90 15.12 10.68
N THR A 92 11.33 14.64 9.59
CA THR A 92 10.24 13.66 9.58
C THR A 92 10.73 12.30 10.07
N ASP A 93 11.87 11.81 9.57
CA ASP A 93 12.48 10.57 10.06
C ASP A 93 12.79 10.64 11.56
N ALA A 94 13.37 11.76 12.02
CA ALA A 94 13.65 11.95 13.43
C ALA A 94 12.36 11.95 14.28
N GLU A 95 11.25 12.47 13.75
CA GLU A 95 9.95 12.38 14.39
C GLU A 95 9.43 10.94 14.46
N TYR A 96 9.50 10.19 13.36
CA TYR A 96 9.09 8.79 13.31
C TYR A 96 9.89 7.93 14.27
N MET A 97 11.20 8.18 14.36
CA MET A 97 12.07 7.51 15.34
C MET A 97 11.69 7.86 16.77
N ARG A 98 11.42 9.14 17.09
CA ARG A 98 10.95 9.54 18.43
C ARG A 98 9.62 8.88 18.79
N ALA A 99 8.68 8.84 17.84
CA ALA A 99 7.39 8.18 18.05
C ALA A 99 7.59 6.67 18.24
N THR A 100 8.45 6.01 17.47
CA THR A 100 8.71 4.57 17.59
C THR A 100 9.39 4.21 18.91
N LEU A 101 10.32 5.03 19.40
CA LEU A 101 10.99 4.84 20.70
C LEU A 101 10.09 5.19 21.89
N LYS A 102 9.06 6.03 21.68
CA LYS A 102 8.08 6.40 22.69
C LYS A 102 6.67 6.31 22.09
N PRO A 103 6.19 5.09 21.81
CA PRO A 103 5.00 4.90 21.01
C PRO A 103 3.75 5.38 21.73
N PRO A 104 2.71 5.80 20.99
CA PRO A 104 1.43 6.15 21.59
C PRO A 104 0.85 4.96 22.36
N ARG A 105 -0.11 5.20 23.25
CA ARG A 105 -0.79 4.12 23.98
C ARG A 105 -1.86 3.43 23.14
N THR A 106 -2.42 4.16 22.19
CA THR A 106 -3.52 3.75 21.33
C THR A 106 -3.27 4.32 19.94
N GLU A 107 -3.77 3.62 18.94
CA GLU A 107 -3.74 4.11 17.58
C GLU A 107 -4.81 5.18 17.35
N PRO A 108 -4.44 6.38 16.86
CA PRO A 108 -5.40 7.34 16.34
C PRO A 108 -5.76 6.97 14.90
N THR A 109 -6.98 7.29 14.47
CA THR A 109 -7.38 7.18 13.05
C THR A 109 -6.45 8.02 12.18
N MET A 110 -6.09 7.55 10.97
CA MET A 110 -5.18 8.30 10.10
C MET A 110 -5.69 9.70 9.74
N GLU A 111 -7.00 9.91 9.70
CA GLU A 111 -7.61 11.24 9.49
C GLU A 111 -7.14 12.28 10.50
N LEU A 112 -6.79 11.87 11.73
CA LEU A 112 -6.26 12.78 12.75
C LEU A 112 -4.80 13.17 12.49
N MET A 113 -4.05 12.33 11.77
CA MET A 113 -2.62 12.51 11.52
C MET A 113 -2.32 13.12 10.15
N GLY A 114 -3.21 12.96 9.18
CA GLY A 114 -3.14 13.65 7.89
C GLY A 114 -4.50 14.21 7.46
N PRO A 115 -5.01 15.25 8.16
CA PRO A 115 -6.33 15.80 7.90
C PRO A 115 -6.49 16.40 6.51
N TYR A 116 -5.44 16.97 5.92
CA TYR A 116 -5.53 17.55 4.56
C TYR A 116 -5.77 16.45 3.53
N SER A 117 -4.96 15.39 3.55
CA SER A 117 -5.09 14.25 2.66
C SER A 117 -6.40 13.50 2.89
N ALA A 118 -6.86 13.39 4.14
CA ALA A 118 -8.18 12.83 4.42
C ALA A 118 -9.32 13.63 3.79
N MET A 119 -9.18 14.95 3.67
CA MET A 119 -10.17 15.80 3.01
C MET A 119 -10.09 15.70 1.48
N SER A 120 -8.88 15.78 0.92
CA SER A 120 -8.64 15.87 -0.53
C SER A 120 -8.67 14.50 -1.23
N TYR A 121 -8.22 13.46 -0.53
CA TYR A 121 -7.94 12.13 -1.06
C TYR A 121 -8.62 11.03 -0.25
N PHE A 122 -9.84 11.28 0.22
CA PHE A 122 -10.53 10.41 1.19
C PHE A 122 -10.60 8.92 0.80
N SER A 123 -10.71 8.58 -0.49
CA SER A 123 -10.68 7.18 -0.97
C SER A 123 -9.38 6.46 -0.57
N LEU A 124 -8.24 7.17 -0.58
CA LEU A 124 -6.94 6.65 -0.18
C LEU A 124 -6.96 6.25 1.30
N TYR A 125 -7.44 7.15 2.16
CA TYR A 125 -7.48 6.90 3.60
C TYR A 125 -8.46 5.79 3.93
N ARG A 126 -9.62 5.72 3.27
CA ARG A 126 -10.53 4.58 3.39
C ARG A 126 -9.84 3.27 3.03
N ALA A 127 -9.15 3.22 1.89
CA ALA A 127 -8.48 2.02 1.42
C ALA A 127 -7.38 1.56 2.39
N ILE A 128 -6.63 2.51 2.95
CA ILE A 128 -5.57 2.24 3.92
C ILE A 128 -6.15 1.81 5.27
N ASP A 129 -6.94 2.67 5.93
CA ASP A 129 -7.47 2.43 7.27
C ASP A 129 -8.26 1.12 7.33
N TRP A 130 -9.06 0.82 6.31
CA TRP A 130 -9.81 -0.43 6.28
C TRP A 130 -8.89 -1.66 6.19
N THR A 131 -7.76 -1.53 5.52
CA THR A 131 -6.78 -2.62 5.41
C THR A 131 -5.93 -2.75 6.67
N HIS A 132 -5.60 -1.64 7.34
CA HIS A 132 -5.02 -1.66 8.70
C HIS A 132 -5.96 -2.34 9.69
N ILE A 133 -7.26 -2.05 9.65
CA ILE A 133 -8.24 -2.75 10.49
C ILE A 133 -8.20 -4.26 10.22
N HIS A 134 -8.24 -4.70 8.95
CA HIS A 134 -8.12 -6.13 8.62
C HIS A 134 -6.85 -6.76 9.17
N HIS A 135 -5.72 -6.06 9.05
CA HIS A 135 -4.43 -6.47 9.59
C HIS A 135 -4.45 -6.61 11.13
N GLU A 136 -4.99 -5.62 11.84
CA GLU A 136 -5.19 -5.69 13.29
C GLU A 136 -6.10 -6.86 13.69
N GLN A 137 -7.19 -7.10 12.94
CA GLN A 137 -8.08 -8.23 13.21
C GLN A 137 -7.35 -9.57 13.11
N THR A 138 -6.42 -9.71 12.16
CA THR A 138 -5.65 -10.95 12.01
C THR A 138 -4.58 -11.11 13.08
N TYR A 139 -3.99 -10.01 13.57
CA TYR A 139 -3.16 -10.05 14.78
C TYR A 139 -3.95 -10.49 16.01
N ASP A 140 -5.12 -9.90 16.22
CA ASP A 140 -6.03 -10.26 17.30
C ASP A 140 -6.40 -11.75 17.25
N ILE A 141 -6.78 -12.26 16.07
CA ILE A 141 -7.11 -13.67 15.88
C ILE A 141 -5.93 -14.57 16.27
N LEU A 142 -4.70 -14.24 15.87
CA LEU A 142 -3.52 -15.02 16.23
C LEU A 142 -3.16 -14.91 17.71
N SER A 143 -3.42 -13.75 18.32
CA SER A 143 -3.15 -13.46 19.73
C SER A 143 -4.15 -14.12 20.67
N GLU A 144 -5.37 -14.43 20.22
CA GLU A 144 -6.44 -14.89 21.11
C GLU A 144 -6.25 -16.32 21.64
N LYS A 145 -5.92 -16.46 22.93
CA LYS A 145 -5.58 -17.75 23.56
C LYS A 145 -6.75 -18.74 23.54
N SER A 146 -8.00 -18.26 23.61
CA SER A 146 -9.19 -19.11 23.66
C SER A 146 -9.58 -19.72 22.31
N ILE A 147 -9.10 -19.18 21.20
CA ILE A 147 -9.24 -19.80 19.88
C ILE A 147 -8.22 -20.95 19.78
N PRO A 148 -8.65 -22.22 19.61
CA PRO A 148 -7.74 -23.33 19.40
C PRO A 148 -6.85 -23.11 18.18
N TRP A 149 -5.63 -23.63 18.20
CA TRP A 149 -4.65 -23.41 17.13
C TRP A 149 -5.17 -23.84 15.76
N GLU A 150 -5.79 -25.02 15.70
CA GLU A 150 -6.40 -25.61 14.52
C GLU A 150 -7.57 -24.77 13.96
N GLU A 151 -8.17 -23.91 14.79
CA GLU A 151 -9.26 -23.02 14.39
C GLU A 151 -8.79 -21.65 13.92
N LYS A 152 -7.54 -21.25 14.17
CA LYS A 152 -7.02 -19.92 13.79
C LYS A 152 -7.25 -19.62 12.32
N LYS A 153 -7.00 -20.60 11.44
CA LYS A 153 -7.28 -20.47 9.99
C LYS A 153 -8.73 -20.10 9.71
N LYS A 154 -9.69 -20.79 10.32
CA LYS A 154 -11.13 -20.56 10.10
C LYS A 154 -11.54 -19.14 10.46
N TRP A 155 -10.97 -18.60 11.55
CA TRP A 155 -11.20 -17.23 11.98
C TRP A 155 -10.54 -16.22 11.04
N THR A 156 -9.29 -16.46 10.62
CA THR A 156 -8.60 -15.63 9.62
C THR A 156 -9.34 -15.60 8.29
N ASP A 157 -9.77 -16.76 7.77
CA ASP A 157 -10.57 -16.87 6.54
C ASP A 157 -11.91 -16.11 6.65
N ARG A 158 -12.48 -16.01 7.86
CA ARG A 158 -13.69 -15.23 8.11
C ARG A 158 -13.40 -13.73 8.06
N ALA A 159 -12.29 -13.27 8.64
CA ALA A 159 -11.87 -11.87 8.59
C ALA A 159 -11.59 -11.43 7.14
N VAL A 160 -10.84 -12.24 6.38
CA VAL A 160 -10.57 -11.99 4.95
C VAL A 160 -11.86 -11.85 4.15
N ARG A 161 -12.80 -12.80 4.29
CA ARG A 161 -14.09 -12.71 3.58
C ARG A 161 -14.87 -11.46 3.99
N TYR A 162 -14.91 -11.13 5.28
CA TYR A 162 -15.58 -9.92 5.73
C TYR A 162 -14.96 -8.66 5.14
N TYR A 163 -13.63 -8.56 5.10
CA TYR A 163 -12.90 -7.47 4.47
C TYR A 163 -13.25 -7.33 2.98
N LEU A 164 -13.21 -8.44 2.23
CA LEU A 164 -13.51 -8.45 0.79
C LEU A 164 -15.00 -8.19 0.48
N ASP A 165 -15.92 -8.66 1.32
CA ASP A 165 -17.37 -8.60 1.06
C ASP A 165 -18.02 -7.28 1.52
N LYS A 166 -17.47 -6.63 2.56
CA LYS A 166 -18.11 -5.46 3.19
C LYS A 166 -17.54 -4.13 2.77
N PHE A 167 -16.36 -4.12 2.20
CA PHE A 167 -15.74 -2.92 1.71
C PHE A 167 -15.89 -2.84 0.20
N ASP A 168 -16.09 -1.62 -0.29
CA ASP A 168 -16.35 -1.31 -1.69
C ASP A 168 -15.07 -1.22 -2.52
N ILE A 169 -13.91 -0.99 -1.88
CA ILE A 169 -12.60 -0.89 -2.55
C ILE A 169 -11.49 -1.73 -1.86
N PRO A 170 -11.75 -3.02 -1.53
CA PRO A 170 -10.78 -3.87 -0.85
C PRO A 170 -9.56 -4.09 -1.71
N ARG A 171 -8.37 -4.11 -1.10
CA ARG A 171 -7.14 -4.50 -1.79
C ARG A 171 -7.27 -5.94 -2.26
N SER A 172 -6.66 -6.22 -3.40
CA SER A 172 -6.73 -7.54 -4.01
C SER A 172 -6.07 -8.63 -3.16
N PRO A 173 -6.63 -9.85 -3.13
CA PRO A 173 -5.94 -11.03 -2.58
C PRO A 173 -4.94 -11.66 -3.57
N ALA A 174 -4.81 -11.14 -4.80
CA ALA A 174 -3.81 -11.61 -5.75
C ALA A 174 -2.40 -11.11 -5.35
N PRO A 175 -1.33 -11.86 -5.68
CA PRO A 175 0.04 -11.48 -5.38
C PRO A 175 0.37 -10.08 -5.92
N LEU A 176 1.25 -9.37 -5.21
CA LEU A 176 1.69 -8.02 -5.59
C LEU A 176 2.24 -7.95 -7.03
N ASP A 177 2.85 -9.03 -7.51
CA ASP A 177 3.29 -9.17 -8.90
C ASP A 177 2.17 -8.82 -9.91
N VAL A 178 0.93 -9.24 -9.63
CA VAL A 178 -0.22 -9.04 -10.53
C VAL A 178 -0.77 -7.62 -10.39
N THR A 179 -0.94 -7.15 -9.16
CA THR A 179 -1.56 -5.84 -8.89
C THR A 179 -0.65 -4.68 -9.25
N MET A 180 0.68 -4.81 -9.11
CA MET A 180 1.63 -3.81 -9.61
C MET A 180 1.56 -3.63 -11.12
N ARG A 181 1.39 -4.73 -11.84
CA ARG A 181 1.18 -4.71 -13.30
C ARG A 181 -0.14 -4.01 -13.65
N ARG A 182 -1.21 -4.27 -12.90
CA ARG A 182 -2.50 -3.56 -13.05
C ARG A 182 -2.38 -2.07 -12.73
N ALA A 183 -1.61 -1.72 -11.71
CA ALA A 183 -1.40 -0.34 -11.30
C ALA A 183 -0.71 0.46 -12.41
N GLY A 184 0.14 -0.17 -13.23
CA GLY A 184 0.67 0.44 -14.46
C GLY A 184 1.55 1.67 -14.20
N VAL A 185 2.33 1.64 -13.11
CA VAL A 185 3.04 2.82 -12.61
C VAL A 185 4.41 3.05 -13.23
N MET A 186 5.06 2.04 -13.82
CA MET A 186 6.50 2.09 -14.21
C MET A 186 6.94 3.38 -14.92
N MET A 187 6.17 3.85 -15.90
CA MET A 187 6.52 5.03 -16.72
C MET A 187 5.70 6.28 -16.40
N LYS A 188 5.02 6.28 -15.25
CA LYS A 188 4.37 7.48 -14.74
C LYS A 188 5.44 8.49 -14.28
N PRO A 189 5.18 9.80 -14.38
CA PRO A 189 6.17 10.84 -14.10
C PRO A 189 6.54 10.96 -12.63
N TYR A 190 5.85 10.25 -11.74
CA TYR A 190 6.08 10.26 -10.31
C TYR A 190 6.91 9.07 -9.81
N THR A 191 7.04 8.01 -10.62
CA THR A 191 7.55 6.72 -10.14
C THR A 191 8.98 6.84 -9.67
N THR A 192 9.24 6.36 -8.44
CA THR A 192 10.50 6.44 -7.68
C THR A 192 10.84 7.80 -7.06
N LEU A 193 10.01 8.84 -7.19
CA LEU A 193 10.36 10.15 -6.63
C LEU A 193 10.49 10.12 -5.10
N PHE A 194 9.56 9.51 -4.37
CA PHE A 194 9.60 9.52 -2.91
C PHE A 194 10.86 8.82 -2.39
N ARG A 195 11.18 7.62 -2.89
CA ARG A 195 12.38 6.90 -2.44
C ARG A 195 13.68 7.62 -2.79
N ASN A 196 13.72 8.39 -3.89
CA ASN A 196 14.93 9.09 -4.32
C ASN A 196 15.16 10.37 -3.50
N TYR A 197 14.09 11.09 -3.19
CA TYR A 197 14.18 12.41 -2.55
C TYR A 197 13.92 12.39 -1.04
N TYR A 198 13.25 11.35 -0.52
CA TYR A 198 12.99 11.14 0.91
C TYR A 198 13.51 9.76 1.39
N PRO A 199 14.81 9.44 1.18
CA PRO A 199 15.36 8.13 1.50
C PRO A 199 15.27 7.74 2.99
N HIS A 200 15.34 8.69 3.92
CA HIS A 200 15.28 8.39 5.35
C HIS A 200 13.88 7.91 5.74
N SER A 201 12.85 8.67 5.35
CA SER A 201 11.45 8.31 5.56
C SER A 201 11.08 7.04 4.80
N ASN A 202 11.52 6.89 3.54
CA ASN A 202 11.30 5.67 2.78
C ASN A 202 11.90 4.43 3.48
N ASN A 203 13.13 4.53 3.98
CA ASN A 203 13.77 3.42 4.67
C ASN A 203 13.15 3.13 6.04
N PHE A 204 12.57 4.14 6.71
CA PHE A 204 11.72 3.91 7.89
C PHE A 204 10.52 3.03 7.53
N PHE A 205 9.82 3.31 6.41
CA PHE A 205 8.71 2.46 5.97
C PHE A 205 9.15 1.07 5.54
N TYR A 206 10.35 0.91 4.97
CA TYR A 206 10.89 -0.43 4.73
C TYR A 206 11.19 -1.21 6.01
N ALA A 207 11.61 -0.54 7.09
CA ALA A 207 11.71 -1.16 8.41
C ALA A 207 10.33 -1.54 8.98
N ALA A 208 9.30 -0.71 8.78
CA ALA A 208 7.91 -1.05 9.11
C ALA A 208 7.40 -2.27 8.32
N HIS A 209 7.70 -2.33 7.02
CA HIS A 209 7.36 -3.45 6.15
C HIS A 209 8.16 -4.72 6.48
N TRP A 210 9.27 -4.61 7.22
CA TRP A 210 9.90 -5.75 7.87
C TRP A 210 9.11 -6.19 9.11
N TRP A 211 8.81 -5.24 10.00
CA TRP A 211 8.19 -5.48 11.31
C TRP A 211 6.84 -6.18 11.20
N HIS A 212 5.95 -5.69 10.34
CA HIS A 212 4.59 -6.22 10.22
C HIS A 212 4.56 -7.73 9.91
N PRO A 213 5.21 -8.22 8.84
CA PRO A 213 5.37 -9.64 8.57
C PRO A 213 6.03 -10.45 9.70
N VAL A 214 7.16 -10.00 10.24
CA VAL A 214 7.90 -10.86 11.19
C VAL A 214 7.16 -11.07 12.50
N ILE A 215 6.26 -10.16 12.90
CA ILE A 215 5.40 -10.36 14.06
C ILE A 215 4.36 -11.46 13.81
N TYR A 216 3.78 -11.54 12.60
CA TYR A 216 2.99 -12.73 12.23
C TYR A 216 3.81 -13.99 12.34
N GLU A 217 5.02 -13.96 11.79
CA GLU A 217 5.87 -15.14 11.79
C GLU A 217 6.29 -15.56 13.20
N ALA A 218 6.56 -14.60 14.08
CA ALA A 218 6.84 -14.84 15.50
C ALA A 218 5.65 -15.51 16.19
N MET A 219 4.42 -15.06 15.92
CA MET A 219 3.23 -15.71 16.42
C MET A 219 3.01 -17.10 15.82
N MET A 220 3.33 -17.27 14.54
CA MET A 220 3.21 -18.55 13.85
C MET A 220 4.19 -19.60 14.36
N VAL A 221 5.41 -19.19 14.71
CA VAL A 221 6.44 -20.06 15.31
C VAL A 221 6.19 -20.31 16.79
N GLY A 222 5.73 -19.29 17.53
CA GLY A 222 5.49 -19.39 18.97
C GLY A 222 4.22 -20.15 19.37
N GLY A 223 3.32 -20.43 18.43
CA GLY A 223 2.07 -21.15 18.68
C GLY A 223 1.07 -20.32 19.48
N ASN A 224 0.22 -20.95 20.30
CA ASN A 224 -0.86 -20.24 21.01
C ASN A 224 -0.57 -19.90 22.48
N GLY A 225 0.53 -20.40 23.05
CA GLY A 225 0.87 -20.29 24.49
C GLY A 225 1.93 -19.24 24.81
N GLU A 226 2.53 -19.32 25.99
CA GLU A 226 3.55 -18.37 26.50
C GLU A 226 4.78 -18.24 25.59
N LYS A 227 5.10 -19.26 24.79
CA LYS A 227 6.19 -19.18 23.81
C LYS A 227 5.92 -18.08 22.76
N GLN A 228 4.66 -17.88 22.36
CA GLN A 228 4.25 -16.77 21.48
C GLN A 228 4.69 -15.43 22.07
N ASP A 229 4.44 -15.23 23.37
CA ASP A 229 4.72 -13.98 24.09
C ASP A 229 6.23 -13.69 24.10
N SER A 230 7.05 -14.72 24.35
CA SER A 230 8.50 -14.57 24.24
C SER A 230 9.01 -14.32 22.82
N MET A 231 8.44 -15.00 21.80
CA MET A 231 8.84 -14.83 20.41
C MET A 231 8.55 -13.41 19.91
N VAL A 232 7.37 -12.88 20.18
CA VAL A 232 6.99 -11.51 19.81
C VAL A 232 7.95 -10.51 20.45
N ARG A 233 8.22 -10.63 21.75
CA ARG A 233 9.16 -9.75 22.47
C ARG A 233 10.59 -9.81 21.94
N GLU A 234 11.11 -11.01 21.65
CA GLU A 234 12.46 -11.20 21.08
C GLU A 234 12.56 -10.60 19.67
N THR A 235 11.51 -10.73 18.86
CA THR A 235 11.42 -10.10 17.54
C THR A 235 11.37 -8.58 17.64
N ASP A 236 10.61 -8.01 18.56
CA ASP A 236 10.62 -6.56 18.82
C ASP A 236 12.00 -6.07 19.26
N GLN A 237 12.70 -6.82 20.11
CA GLN A 237 14.07 -6.48 20.49
C GLN A 237 14.99 -6.41 19.26
N THR A 238 14.83 -7.32 18.30
CA THR A 238 15.57 -7.31 17.03
C THR A 238 15.25 -6.07 16.20
N TYR A 239 13.98 -5.67 16.14
CA TYR A 239 13.56 -4.45 15.46
C TYR A 239 14.32 -3.21 15.98
N PHE A 240 14.33 -3.02 17.30
CA PHE A 240 14.95 -1.85 17.92
C PHE A 240 16.48 -1.88 17.89
N THR A 241 17.09 -3.05 18.05
CA THR A 241 18.56 -3.17 18.21
C THR A 241 19.29 -3.32 16.89
N GLN A 242 18.62 -3.80 15.84
CA GLN A 242 19.27 -4.12 14.56
C GLN A 242 18.57 -3.42 13.39
N VAL A 243 17.27 -3.66 13.20
CA VAL A 243 16.56 -3.23 11.97
C VAL A 243 16.48 -1.71 11.86
N LEU A 244 16.13 -1.01 12.95
CA LEU A 244 16.08 0.45 12.93
C LEU A 244 17.44 1.11 12.72
N ALA A 245 18.53 0.43 13.09
CA ALA A 245 19.89 0.92 12.94
C ALA A 245 20.46 0.69 11.52
N ASP A 246 20.04 -0.39 10.86
CA ASP A 246 20.51 -0.82 9.54
C ASP A 246 19.29 -1.15 8.65
N ARG A 247 18.48 -0.14 8.32
CA ARG A 247 17.15 -0.33 7.74
C ARG A 247 17.21 -0.99 6.36
N PRO A 248 16.23 -1.84 6.01
CA PRO A 248 16.17 -2.45 4.68
C PRO A 248 16.19 -1.39 3.58
N GLN A 249 16.85 -1.69 2.46
CA GLN A 249 16.93 -0.83 1.28
C GLN A 249 15.89 -1.16 0.20
N ARG A 250 14.91 -2.00 0.54
CA ARG A 250 13.75 -2.33 -0.30
C ARG A 250 12.56 -2.69 0.57
N MET A 251 11.36 -2.67 -0.02
CA MET A 251 10.22 -3.34 0.58
C MET A 251 10.48 -4.86 0.58
N LEU A 252 10.44 -5.45 1.76
CA LEU A 252 10.44 -6.89 1.96
C LEU A 252 8.99 -7.39 1.85
N LEU A 253 8.76 -8.40 1.03
CA LEU A 253 7.42 -8.92 0.85
C LEU A 253 7.05 -9.87 1.98
N SER A 254 5.76 -9.93 2.27
CA SER A 254 5.18 -10.80 3.29
C SER A 254 5.63 -12.25 3.12
N ARG A 255 5.67 -12.77 1.89
CA ARG A 255 6.12 -14.15 1.62
C ARG A 255 7.60 -14.41 1.90
N GLU A 256 8.44 -13.38 1.93
CA GLU A 256 9.87 -13.50 2.27
C GLU A 256 10.07 -13.55 3.79
N LEU A 257 9.22 -12.84 4.55
CA LEU A 257 9.39 -12.63 6.00
C LEU A 257 8.43 -13.42 6.89
N MET A 258 7.25 -13.78 6.37
CA MET A 258 6.23 -14.58 7.05
C MET A 258 5.75 -15.77 6.22
N PRO A 259 6.64 -16.69 5.82
CA PRO A 259 6.30 -17.82 4.96
C PRO A 259 5.23 -18.73 5.58
N ARG A 260 5.19 -18.92 6.90
CA ARG A 260 4.19 -19.79 7.56
C ARG A 260 2.82 -19.12 7.54
N TYR A 261 2.74 -17.83 7.88
CA TYR A 261 1.48 -17.09 7.78
C TYR A 261 0.97 -16.98 6.33
N SER A 262 1.88 -16.73 5.37
CA SER A 262 1.54 -16.66 3.95
C SER A 262 0.98 -17.99 3.41
N ARG A 263 1.35 -19.14 4.00
CA ARG A 263 0.73 -20.43 3.67
C ARG A 263 -0.62 -20.66 4.37
N LEU A 264 -0.79 -20.12 5.58
CA LEU A 264 -2.03 -20.15 6.35
C LEU A 264 -3.14 -19.37 5.64
N SER A 265 -2.88 -18.10 5.33
CA SER A 265 -3.80 -17.18 4.65
C SER A 265 -3.05 -16.33 3.60
N PRO A 266 -2.79 -16.90 2.42
CA PRO A 266 -2.10 -16.20 1.33
C PRO A 266 -2.87 -14.96 0.86
N GLU A 267 -4.20 -15.00 0.91
CA GLU A 267 -5.07 -13.88 0.58
C GLU A 267 -4.76 -12.68 1.49
N SER A 268 -4.66 -12.91 2.80
CA SER A 268 -4.33 -11.86 3.77
C SER A 268 -2.91 -11.33 3.58
N ALA A 269 -1.93 -12.20 3.34
CA ALA A 269 -0.55 -11.78 3.10
C ALA A 269 -0.43 -10.89 1.84
N ASN A 270 -1.10 -11.27 0.77
CA ASN A 270 -1.12 -10.48 -0.46
C ASN A 270 -1.84 -9.14 -0.27
N ILE A 271 -2.96 -9.10 0.47
CA ILE A 271 -3.66 -7.86 0.84
C ILE A 271 -2.69 -6.87 1.53
N PHE A 272 -1.80 -7.37 2.40
CA PHE A 272 -0.81 -6.54 3.09
C PHE A 272 0.27 -6.01 2.15
N ASP A 273 0.86 -6.87 1.31
CA ASP A 273 1.84 -6.42 0.31
C ASP A 273 1.23 -5.37 -0.64
N ASN A 274 -0.03 -5.56 -1.03
CA ASN A 274 -0.78 -4.61 -1.85
C ASN A 274 -1.04 -3.28 -1.14
N LEU A 275 -1.28 -3.29 0.18
CA LEU A 275 -1.40 -2.07 0.96
C LEU A 275 -0.06 -1.34 1.09
N HIS A 276 1.00 -2.04 1.50
CA HIS A 276 2.33 -1.44 1.68
C HIS A 276 2.83 -0.80 0.38
N MET A 277 2.52 -1.40 -0.76
CA MET A 277 2.83 -0.80 -2.06
C MET A 277 1.91 0.37 -2.43
N LEU A 278 0.63 0.35 -2.03
CA LEU A 278 -0.25 1.51 -2.22
C LEU A 278 0.30 2.74 -1.49
N HIS A 279 0.85 2.59 -0.28
CA HIS A 279 1.56 3.68 0.41
C HIS A 279 2.70 4.24 -0.45
N GLY A 280 3.60 3.39 -0.91
CA GLY A 280 4.73 3.81 -1.74
C GLY A 280 4.31 4.54 -3.02
N ILE A 281 3.29 4.03 -3.72
CA ILE A 281 2.74 4.68 -4.92
C ILE A 281 2.08 6.02 -4.58
N ALA A 282 1.31 6.09 -3.49
CA ALA A 282 0.70 7.34 -3.05
C ALA A 282 1.76 8.39 -2.69
N TYR A 283 2.85 7.99 -2.02
CA TYR A 283 3.95 8.89 -1.70
C TYR A 283 4.63 9.41 -2.97
N ASP A 284 4.89 8.56 -3.95
CA ASP A 284 5.43 9.01 -5.24
C ASP A 284 4.49 10.04 -5.89
N ILE A 285 3.18 9.79 -5.97
CA ILE A 285 2.19 10.71 -6.56
C ILE A 285 2.15 12.05 -5.81
N LEU A 286 2.11 12.03 -4.48
CA LEU A 286 2.03 13.25 -3.67
C LEU A 286 3.34 14.06 -3.75
N THR A 287 4.48 13.39 -3.92
CA THR A 287 5.79 14.02 -4.13
C THR A 287 5.88 14.74 -5.48
N TYR A 288 5.10 14.33 -6.48
CA TYR A 288 5.16 14.91 -7.82
C TYR A 288 4.47 16.29 -7.88
N GLU A 289 5.24 17.34 -8.15
CA GLU A 289 4.74 18.73 -8.20
C GLU A 289 4.08 19.10 -9.55
N GLY A 290 4.15 18.22 -10.56
CA GLY A 290 3.67 18.53 -11.91
C GLY A 290 2.15 18.44 -12.11
N TRP A 291 1.40 18.07 -11.07
CA TRP A 291 -0.05 17.89 -11.11
C TRP A 291 -0.77 18.71 -10.05
N SER A 292 -1.98 19.18 -10.36
CA SER A 292 -2.90 19.77 -9.38
C SER A 292 -3.37 18.73 -8.36
N ALA A 293 -3.98 19.18 -7.25
CA ALA A 293 -4.58 18.28 -6.27
C ALA A 293 -5.68 17.40 -6.90
N GLU A 294 -6.49 17.95 -7.82
CA GLU A 294 -7.53 17.19 -8.53
C GLU A 294 -6.92 16.12 -9.45
N GLU A 295 -5.82 16.43 -10.12
CA GLU A 295 -5.08 15.49 -10.98
C GLU A 295 -4.43 14.37 -10.14
N LYS A 296 -3.78 14.72 -9.03
CA LYS A 296 -3.27 13.74 -8.06
C LYS A 296 -4.40 12.85 -7.53
N LYS A 297 -5.55 13.44 -7.19
CA LYS A 297 -6.74 12.70 -6.75
C LYS A 297 -7.19 11.70 -7.81
N ALA A 298 -7.31 12.13 -9.07
CA ALA A 298 -7.72 11.26 -10.16
C ALA A 298 -6.76 10.08 -10.35
N GLU A 299 -5.45 10.31 -10.25
CA GLU A 299 -4.46 9.23 -10.31
C GLU A 299 -4.53 8.30 -9.09
N LEU A 300 -4.68 8.84 -7.88
CA LEU A 300 -4.84 8.04 -6.66
C LEU A 300 -6.08 7.15 -6.75
N ASP A 301 -7.24 7.68 -7.13
CA ASP A 301 -8.46 6.91 -7.32
C ASP A 301 -8.27 5.80 -8.39
N ARG A 302 -7.56 6.09 -9.48
CA ARG A 302 -7.21 5.10 -10.52
C ARG A 302 -6.33 3.97 -9.98
N VAL A 303 -5.27 4.29 -9.23
CA VAL A 303 -4.38 3.29 -8.63
C VAL A 303 -5.12 2.46 -7.59
N ILE A 304 -5.94 3.11 -6.75
CA ILE A 304 -6.79 2.45 -5.75
C ILE A 304 -7.68 1.42 -6.43
N GLU A 305 -8.37 1.79 -7.50
CA GLU A 305 -9.20 0.86 -8.29
C GLU A 305 -8.36 -0.26 -8.93
N ALA A 306 -7.21 0.08 -9.53
CA ALA A 306 -6.34 -0.89 -10.20
C ALA A 306 -5.81 -1.99 -9.26
N MET A 307 -5.54 -1.64 -8.00
CA MET A 307 -5.06 -2.54 -6.96
C MET A 307 -6.19 -3.14 -6.10
N SER A 308 -7.46 -2.82 -6.39
CA SER A 308 -8.62 -3.41 -5.72
C SER A 308 -8.84 -4.86 -6.15
N ALA A 309 -9.53 -5.63 -5.32
CA ALA A 309 -9.90 -7.00 -5.60
C ALA A 309 -10.79 -7.09 -6.85
N ARG A 310 -10.47 -8.06 -7.72
CA ARG A 310 -11.25 -8.38 -8.90
C ARG A 310 -11.72 -9.83 -8.84
N PRO A 311 -12.85 -10.17 -9.49
CA PRO A 311 -13.27 -11.55 -9.63
C PRO A 311 -12.16 -12.44 -10.20
N GLY A 312 -11.82 -13.53 -9.52
CA GLY A 312 -10.79 -14.48 -9.94
C GLY A 312 -9.43 -14.28 -9.26
N ASP A 313 -9.21 -13.16 -8.56
CA ASP A 313 -7.96 -12.89 -7.83
C ASP A 313 -7.68 -13.94 -6.75
N GLU A 314 -8.72 -14.50 -6.14
CA GLU A 314 -8.63 -15.56 -5.14
C GLU A 314 -7.92 -16.82 -5.67
N ARG A 315 -7.99 -17.06 -6.98
CA ARG A 315 -7.34 -18.21 -7.64
C ARG A 315 -5.83 -17.99 -7.83
N LEU A 316 -5.38 -16.74 -7.74
CA LEU A 316 -3.98 -16.38 -7.89
C LEU A 316 -3.28 -16.28 -6.53
N ALA A 317 -4.04 -16.24 -5.42
CA ALA A 317 -3.51 -15.96 -4.10
C ALA A 317 -2.31 -16.85 -3.72
N ARG A 318 -2.30 -18.11 -4.18
CA ARG A 318 -1.26 -19.12 -3.90
C ARG A 318 -0.14 -19.21 -4.94
N LYS A 319 -0.13 -18.35 -5.96
CA LYS A 319 0.87 -18.34 -7.05
C LYS A 319 2.08 -17.49 -6.67
N PHE A 320 2.88 -17.96 -5.72
CA PHE A 320 4.09 -17.25 -5.29
C PHE A 320 5.23 -18.20 -4.88
N PRO A 321 6.49 -17.78 -4.98
CA PRO A 321 7.62 -18.53 -4.45
C PRO A 321 7.75 -18.38 -2.93
N LEU A 322 8.33 -19.40 -2.29
CA LEU A 322 8.77 -19.36 -0.89
C LEU A 322 10.30 -19.45 -0.83
N PRO A 323 11.03 -18.36 -1.11
CA PRO A 323 12.49 -18.39 -1.16
C PRO A 323 13.13 -18.63 0.23
N HIS A 324 12.42 -18.30 1.30
CA HIS A 324 12.91 -18.36 2.68
C HIS A 324 11.92 -19.07 3.62
N PRO A 325 11.62 -20.37 3.40
CA PRO A 325 10.55 -21.07 4.12
C PRO A 325 10.84 -21.25 5.62
N ASP A 326 12.10 -21.19 6.03
CA ASP A 326 12.57 -21.50 7.39
C ASP A 326 13.08 -20.27 8.16
N ILE A 327 12.60 -19.08 7.80
CA ILE A 327 12.99 -17.84 8.49
C ILE A 327 12.74 -17.93 10.00
N ASP A 328 13.71 -17.41 10.78
CA ASP A 328 13.55 -17.10 12.20
C ASP A 328 13.31 -15.59 12.35
N PRO A 329 12.14 -15.15 12.85
CA PRO A 329 11.78 -13.74 12.95
C PRO A 329 12.60 -12.96 13.98
N ARG A 330 13.51 -13.61 14.71
CA ARG A 330 14.43 -12.98 15.66
C ARG A 330 15.78 -12.63 15.04
N ASN A 331 15.99 -12.99 13.77
CA ASN A 331 17.26 -12.77 13.07
C ASN A 331 17.08 -11.78 11.94
N TYR A 332 17.81 -10.65 12.00
CA TYR A 332 17.90 -9.72 10.89
C TYR A 332 19.04 -10.11 9.95
N MET A 333 18.71 -10.87 8.91
CA MET A 333 19.68 -11.51 8.02
C MET A 333 20.21 -10.56 6.95
N GLU A 334 21.43 -10.82 6.46
CA GLU A 334 22.12 -9.95 5.50
C GLU A 334 21.33 -9.73 4.20
N TRP A 335 20.63 -10.75 3.71
CA TRP A 335 19.82 -10.64 2.49
C TRP A 335 18.63 -9.67 2.62
N MET A 336 18.20 -9.35 3.85
CA MET A 336 17.08 -8.44 4.11
C MET A 336 17.48 -6.97 3.98
N LYS A 337 18.77 -6.66 4.14
CA LYS A 337 19.26 -5.28 4.24
C LYS A 337 19.39 -4.62 2.88
N GLY A 338 19.82 -5.39 1.88
CA GLY A 338 20.16 -4.88 0.57
C GLY A 338 18.95 -4.61 -0.34
N THR A 339 19.26 -4.29 -1.59
CA THR A 339 18.26 -3.97 -2.62
C THR A 339 17.83 -5.18 -3.45
N GLU A 340 18.43 -6.35 -3.27
CA GLU A 340 18.06 -7.55 -4.02
C GLU A 340 16.96 -8.36 -3.32
N GLY A 341 16.01 -8.88 -4.11
CA GLY A 341 14.92 -9.74 -3.65
C GLY A 341 13.61 -9.49 -4.38
N GLU A 342 12.48 -9.95 -3.81
CA GLU A 342 11.24 -10.13 -4.58
C GLU A 342 10.65 -8.83 -5.13
N MET A 343 10.63 -7.74 -4.35
CA MET A 343 10.08 -6.47 -4.84
C MET A 343 10.85 -5.94 -6.06
N ASN A 344 12.18 -5.95 -5.99
CA ASN A 344 13.01 -5.47 -7.08
C ASN A 344 13.05 -6.46 -8.26
N ARG A 345 12.87 -7.77 -8.02
CA ARG A 345 12.59 -8.74 -9.09
C ARG A 345 11.33 -8.38 -9.86
N ILE A 346 10.21 -8.10 -9.17
CA ILE A 346 8.94 -7.70 -9.80
C ILE A 346 9.15 -6.47 -10.69
N MET A 347 9.79 -5.43 -10.16
CA MET A 347 10.04 -4.19 -10.90
C MET A 347 10.92 -4.42 -12.14
N LYS A 348 11.99 -5.21 -12.02
CA LYS A 348 12.87 -5.58 -13.15
C LYS A 348 12.11 -6.33 -14.24
N GLU A 349 11.31 -7.33 -13.85
CA GLU A 349 10.50 -8.07 -14.82
C GLU A 349 9.45 -7.22 -15.51
N MET A 350 8.81 -6.30 -14.78
CA MET A 350 7.86 -5.36 -15.37
C MET A 350 8.52 -4.47 -16.41
N MET A 351 9.75 -4.00 -16.15
CA MET A 351 10.56 -3.29 -17.15
C MET A 351 10.82 -4.18 -18.36
N ASP A 352 11.33 -5.39 -18.18
CA ASP A 352 11.62 -6.30 -19.29
C ASP A 352 10.38 -6.61 -20.16
N GLU A 353 9.21 -6.75 -19.52
CA GLU A 353 7.95 -7.04 -20.20
C GLU A 353 7.44 -5.86 -21.05
N MET A 354 7.68 -4.62 -20.63
CA MET A 354 7.23 -3.44 -21.34
C MET A 354 8.22 -2.96 -22.42
N MET A 355 9.52 -3.25 -22.25
CA MET A 355 10.58 -2.79 -23.15
C MET A 355 10.31 -3.05 -24.64
N PRO A 356 9.84 -4.24 -25.09
CA PRO A 356 9.59 -4.50 -26.51
C PRO A 356 8.55 -3.58 -27.16
N MET A 357 7.64 -3.00 -26.38
CA MET A 357 6.64 -2.07 -26.92
C MET A 357 7.16 -0.64 -27.04
N MET A 358 8.07 -0.26 -26.15
CA MET A 358 8.62 1.10 -26.10
C MET A 358 9.77 1.27 -27.09
N MET A 359 10.48 0.18 -27.41
CA MET A 359 11.61 0.16 -28.33
C MET A 359 11.30 -0.71 -29.55
N PRO A 360 10.87 -0.11 -30.69
CA PRO A 360 10.47 -0.86 -31.88
C PRO A 360 11.65 -1.55 -32.59
N GLN A 361 12.88 -1.10 -32.34
CA GLN A 361 14.10 -1.78 -32.78
C GLN A 361 14.65 -2.63 -31.65
N LYS A 362 15.27 -3.76 -32.00
CA LYS A 362 15.92 -4.63 -31.02
C LYS A 362 17.01 -3.82 -30.30
N MET A 363 16.92 -3.75 -28.98
CA MET A 363 17.93 -3.08 -28.16
C MET A 363 19.24 -3.86 -28.18
N GLU A 364 20.35 -3.13 -28.40
CA GLU A 364 21.69 -3.70 -28.28
C GLU A 364 21.98 -4.12 -26.83
N PRO A 365 22.64 -5.26 -26.59
CA PRO A 365 22.89 -5.77 -25.23
C PRO A 365 23.59 -4.77 -24.30
N GLU A 366 24.53 -3.98 -24.81
CA GLU A 366 25.25 -2.96 -24.04
C GLU A 366 24.33 -1.82 -23.57
N MET A 367 23.36 -1.42 -24.42
CA MET A 367 22.38 -0.41 -24.05
C MET A 367 21.43 -0.95 -22.97
N HIS A 368 21.00 -2.20 -23.12
CA HIS A 368 20.16 -2.87 -22.13
C HIS A 368 20.86 -2.93 -20.76
N GLU A 369 22.14 -3.29 -20.72
CA GLU A 369 22.93 -3.31 -19.49
C GLU A 369 23.01 -1.92 -18.83
N LYS A 370 23.28 -0.87 -19.61
CA LYS A 370 23.31 0.52 -19.10
C LYS A 370 21.97 0.95 -18.51
N ILE A 371 20.86 0.65 -19.21
CA ILE A 371 19.51 0.96 -18.75
C ILE A 371 19.20 0.23 -17.45
N MET A 372 19.51 -1.06 -17.36
CA MET A 372 19.26 -1.84 -16.16
C MET A 372 20.15 -1.42 -14.99
N ALA A 373 21.33 -0.87 -15.25
CA ALA A 373 22.16 -0.25 -14.22
C ALA A 373 21.50 1.02 -13.64
N GLN A 374 21.03 1.95 -14.50
CA GLN A 374 20.29 3.14 -14.04
C GLN A 374 18.97 2.78 -13.37
N PHE A 375 18.27 1.78 -13.89
CA PHE A 375 17.07 1.23 -13.27
C PHE A 375 17.35 0.71 -11.85
N LYS A 376 18.44 -0.04 -11.66
CA LYS A 376 18.83 -0.53 -10.33
C LYS A 376 19.16 0.61 -9.37
N MET A 377 19.83 1.67 -9.85
CA MET A 377 20.05 2.89 -9.05
C MET A 377 18.72 3.50 -8.62
N LYS A 378 17.75 3.66 -9.54
CA LYS A 378 16.39 4.15 -9.24
C LYS A 378 15.59 3.29 -8.27
N LEU A 379 15.91 2.00 -8.14
CA LEU A 379 15.28 1.13 -7.15
C LEU A 379 15.99 1.14 -5.80
N THR A 380 17.13 1.81 -5.69
CA THR A 380 17.88 2.02 -4.45
C THR A 380 17.43 3.34 -3.81
N PRO A 381 17.12 3.37 -2.51
CA PRO A 381 16.74 4.60 -1.83
C PRO A 381 17.83 5.68 -1.92
N GLY A 382 17.42 6.91 -2.22
CA GLY A 382 18.30 8.06 -2.42
C GLY A 382 18.84 8.15 -3.84
N LEU A 383 19.32 9.33 -4.23
CA LEU A 383 20.03 9.51 -5.50
C LEU A 383 21.44 8.90 -5.40
N GLN A 384 21.72 7.88 -6.21
CA GLN A 384 23.01 7.19 -6.21
C GLN A 384 24.06 7.95 -7.03
N GLU A 385 25.35 7.67 -6.77
CA GLU A 385 26.43 8.22 -7.58
C GLU A 385 26.31 7.73 -9.04
N GLY A 386 26.31 8.69 -9.98
CA GLY A 386 26.14 8.42 -11.41
C GLY A 386 24.69 8.20 -11.86
N GLU A 387 23.71 8.25 -10.95
CA GLU A 387 22.29 8.20 -11.30
C GLU A 387 21.85 9.50 -11.99
N LEU A 388 21.03 9.38 -13.04
CA LEU A 388 20.37 10.53 -13.63
C LEU A 388 19.22 11.02 -12.72
N PRO A 389 19.07 12.33 -12.47
CA PRO A 389 18.02 12.84 -11.58
C PRO A 389 16.61 12.66 -12.18
N GLY A 390 15.58 12.81 -11.35
CA GLY A 390 14.17 12.73 -11.75
C GLY A 390 13.51 11.38 -11.49
N SER A 391 12.35 11.17 -12.09
CA SER A 391 11.58 9.94 -12.03
C SER A 391 12.19 8.84 -12.90
N LEU A 392 11.71 7.61 -12.71
CA LEU A 392 12.11 6.48 -13.53
C LEU A 392 11.83 6.73 -15.03
N GLY A 393 10.64 7.23 -15.38
CA GLY A 393 10.25 7.48 -16.77
C GLY A 393 11.14 8.53 -17.46
N GLU A 394 11.46 9.61 -16.75
CA GLU A 394 12.35 10.67 -17.27
C GLU A 394 13.76 10.15 -17.54
N VAL A 395 14.30 9.33 -16.63
CA VAL A 395 15.61 8.71 -16.83
C VAL A 395 15.62 7.77 -18.03
N MET A 396 14.59 6.92 -18.17
CA MET A 396 14.49 6.05 -19.33
C MET A 396 14.41 6.84 -20.64
N GLN A 397 13.66 7.95 -20.67
CA GLN A 397 13.57 8.82 -21.84
C GLN A 397 14.89 9.54 -22.15
N ALA A 398 15.63 9.98 -21.13
CA ALA A 398 16.94 10.58 -21.31
C ALA A 398 17.96 9.59 -21.89
N MET A 399 17.92 8.33 -21.44
CA MET A 399 18.80 7.27 -21.95
C MET A 399 18.40 6.76 -23.33
N MET A 400 17.10 6.79 -23.64
CA MET A 400 16.53 6.31 -24.89
C MET A 400 15.64 7.39 -25.52
N PRO A 401 16.21 8.39 -26.20
CA PRO A 401 15.43 9.47 -26.80
C PRO A 401 14.41 9.01 -27.85
N GLU A 402 14.63 7.84 -28.47
CA GLU A 402 13.72 7.23 -29.45
C GLU A 402 12.62 6.36 -28.81
N MET A 403 12.62 6.24 -27.49
CA MET A 403 11.64 5.45 -26.74
C MET A 403 10.23 6.02 -26.95
N LYS A 404 9.30 5.16 -27.35
CA LYS A 404 7.90 5.53 -27.55
C LYS A 404 7.17 5.51 -26.21
N MET A 405 7.00 6.70 -25.64
CA MET A 405 6.11 6.88 -24.49
C MET A 405 4.66 6.83 -24.94
N MET A 406 3.85 6.06 -24.22
CA MET A 406 2.40 6.09 -24.38
C MET A 406 1.86 7.40 -23.76
N PRO A 407 1.08 8.23 -24.49
CA PRO A 407 0.52 9.47 -23.92
C PRO A 407 -0.26 9.24 -22.62
N GLU A 408 -0.95 8.10 -22.51
CA GLU A 408 -1.70 7.68 -21.34
C GLU A 408 -0.82 7.53 -20.09
N SER A 409 0.47 7.20 -20.24
CA SER A 409 1.41 7.09 -19.13
C SER A 409 1.75 8.44 -18.50
N LEU A 410 1.51 9.56 -19.18
CA LEU A 410 1.80 10.90 -18.69
C LEU A 410 0.56 11.61 -18.12
N GLN A 411 -0.64 11.09 -18.41
CA GLN A 411 -1.90 11.71 -18.01
C GLN A 411 -2.31 11.23 -16.60
N PRO A 412 -2.73 12.13 -15.71
CA PRO A 412 -3.29 11.77 -14.41
C PRO A 412 -4.63 11.06 -14.61
N GLY A 413 -4.90 10.02 -13.81
CA GLY A 413 -6.17 9.29 -13.82
C GLY A 413 -6.37 8.36 -15.03
N VAL A 414 -5.43 8.32 -15.98
CA VAL A 414 -5.52 7.46 -17.17
C VAL A 414 -4.59 6.26 -17.04
N ALA A 415 -5.12 5.05 -17.30
CA ALA A 415 -4.35 3.82 -17.25
C ALA A 415 -3.69 3.54 -18.62
N PRO A 416 -2.39 3.24 -18.69
CA PRO A 416 -1.73 2.83 -19.93
C PRO A 416 -2.08 1.37 -20.27
N THR A 417 -3.30 1.12 -20.75
CA THR A 417 -3.89 -0.22 -20.89
C THR A 417 -3.05 -1.20 -21.70
N LYS A 418 -2.48 -0.78 -22.84
CA LYS A 418 -1.61 -1.66 -23.64
C LYS A 418 -0.35 -2.08 -22.88
N MET A 419 0.22 -1.17 -22.08
CA MET A 419 1.37 -1.45 -21.21
C MET A 419 0.99 -2.48 -20.15
N ILE A 420 -0.14 -2.25 -19.47
CA ILE A 420 -0.69 -3.15 -18.44
C ILE A 420 -0.94 -4.55 -19.02
N ASP A 421 -1.59 -4.65 -20.18
CA ASP A 421 -1.93 -5.92 -20.82
C ASP A 421 -0.69 -6.73 -21.21
N MET A 422 0.37 -6.06 -21.68
CA MET A 422 1.64 -6.72 -22.00
C MET A 422 2.32 -7.27 -20.73
N MET A 423 2.42 -6.45 -19.68
CA MET A 423 3.02 -6.90 -18.43
C MET A 423 2.24 -8.07 -17.80
N LEU A 424 0.91 -7.99 -17.80
CA LEU A 424 0.05 -9.08 -17.31
C LEU A 424 0.20 -10.35 -18.14
N ARG A 425 0.36 -10.24 -19.46
CA ARG A 425 0.66 -11.39 -20.32
C ARG A 425 2.01 -12.01 -19.98
N GLY A 426 3.06 -11.19 -19.83
CA GLY A 426 4.38 -11.66 -19.43
C GLY A 426 4.36 -12.38 -18.09
N TRP A 427 3.61 -11.87 -17.11
CA TRP A 427 3.38 -12.56 -15.84
C TRP A 427 2.65 -13.89 -16.03
N GLN A 428 1.58 -13.92 -16.82
CA GLN A 428 0.80 -15.13 -17.07
C GLN A 428 1.64 -16.22 -17.75
N GLU A 429 2.53 -15.85 -18.67
CA GLU A 429 3.46 -16.76 -19.33
C GLU A 429 4.50 -17.35 -18.36
N LYS A 430 5.04 -16.53 -17.46
CA LYS A 430 6.06 -16.95 -16.48
C LYS A 430 5.48 -17.75 -15.31
N TYR A 431 4.34 -17.31 -14.79
CA TYR A 431 3.84 -17.72 -13.47
C TYR A 431 2.41 -18.22 -13.46
N GLY A 432 1.63 -17.99 -14.53
CA GLY A 432 0.25 -18.43 -14.60
C GLY A 432 0.07 -19.95 -14.50
N GLY A 433 1.08 -20.71 -14.91
CA GLY A 433 1.15 -22.17 -14.75
C GLY A 433 1.88 -22.66 -13.49
N MET A 434 2.32 -21.76 -12.60
CA MET A 434 2.98 -22.14 -11.33
C MET A 434 2.04 -23.02 -10.49
N ALA A 435 2.57 -24.04 -9.81
CA ALA A 435 1.79 -24.79 -8.84
C ALA A 435 1.38 -23.90 -7.66
N ASP A 436 0.22 -24.17 -7.06
CA ASP A 436 -0.17 -23.47 -5.83
C ASP A 436 0.76 -23.87 -4.68
N VAL A 437 1.12 -22.90 -3.84
CA VAL A 437 1.81 -23.18 -2.59
C VAL A 437 0.89 -23.96 -1.65
N GLU A 438 1.41 -25.09 -1.17
CA GLU A 438 0.72 -25.98 -0.25
C GLU A 438 0.31 -25.24 1.04
N PRO A 439 -0.94 -25.42 1.51
CA PRO A 439 -1.40 -24.86 2.78
C PRO A 439 -0.50 -25.26 3.96
N LEU A 440 -0.45 -24.43 4.99
CA LEU A 440 0.19 -24.80 6.25
C LEU A 440 -0.74 -25.78 7.02
N PRO A 441 -0.26 -26.97 7.41
CA PRO A 441 -1.03 -27.86 8.29
C PRO A 441 -1.22 -27.21 9.66
N MET A 442 -2.47 -27.12 10.14
CA MET A 442 -2.82 -26.50 11.42
C MET A 442 -3.31 -27.51 12.47
N GLN A 443 -3.30 -28.80 12.17
CA GLN A 443 -3.80 -29.86 13.07
C GLN A 443 -2.96 -30.00 14.34
N GLN A 444 -1.72 -29.51 14.31
CA GLN A 444 -0.82 -29.48 15.46
C GLN A 444 -0.22 -28.09 15.54
N GLY A 445 0.00 -27.61 16.77
CA GLY A 445 0.80 -26.42 17.01
C GLY A 445 2.19 -26.54 16.38
N PRO A 446 2.89 -25.42 16.13
CA PRO A 446 4.28 -25.47 15.69
C PRO A 446 5.07 -26.33 16.68
N ALA A 447 5.91 -27.23 16.14
CA ALA A 447 6.86 -27.96 16.96
C ALA A 447 7.72 -26.91 17.67
N ILE A 448 7.65 -26.89 19.00
CA ILE A 448 8.44 -25.96 19.81
C ILE A 448 9.89 -26.42 19.70
N HIS A 449 10.59 -25.97 18.65
CA HIS A 449 12.04 -26.12 18.58
C HIS A 449 12.61 -25.23 19.69
N GLN A 450 13.26 -25.88 20.67
CA GLN A 450 13.81 -25.25 21.87
C GLN A 450 14.93 -24.27 21.53
#